data_AF-A0A1G0Y7Q6-F1
#
_entry.id   AF-A0A1G0Y7Q6-F1
#
_cell.length_a   1.000
_cell.length_b   1.000
_cell.length_c   1.000
_cell.angle_alpha   90.00
_cell.angle_beta   90.00
_cell.angle_gamma   90.00
#
_symmetry.space_group_name_H-M   'P 1'
#
loop_
_entity.id
_entity.type
_entity.pdbx_description
1 polymer ?
#
loop_
_entity_poly.entity_id
_entity_poly.type
_entity_poly.pdbx_seq_one_letter_code
_entity_poly.pdbx_strand_id
1 'polypeptide(L)'
;MNKSPSSTLLPHGGYEKLRSYKVAEVVYDATVIFCDRFIDKRSRTHDQMVQAARSGVRNISEGSGAAATSRKTEIKLTNVARASLSDELAKDYKSFLLQQGLSVWQKDSRKSLAMRKRLMHDIASDLPRSAEGKIILTGLLGLPEFVAKADPEIAANAMLCAINQAAYLLYRQIQSQDRDFISHGGFTERLYATRMKQRESGNSDRSDSIAQIPVCPICDKKMIQRTAKKGVNAGKSFWGCSGYPDCRGIREMSDVSDQSDESDKN
;
A
#
# COMPACT_ATOMS: atom_id res chain seq x y z
N MET A 1 22.07 -9.96 -20.70
CA MET A 1 21.08 -8.96 -20.20
C MET A 1 20.32 -9.60 -19.04
N ASN A 2 20.67 -9.24 -17.81
CA ASN A 2 19.99 -9.74 -16.61
C ASN A 2 18.55 -9.20 -16.60
N LYS A 3 17.56 -10.09 -16.83
CA LYS A 3 16.17 -9.77 -16.51
C LYS A 3 16.08 -9.60 -15.00
N SER A 4 15.99 -8.35 -14.54
CA SER A 4 15.60 -8.07 -13.15
C SER A 4 14.34 -8.88 -12.83
N PRO A 5 14.27 -9.59 -11.70
CA PRO A 5 13.08 -10.35 -11.35
C PRO A 5 11.90 -9.39 -11.30
N SER A 6 10.83 -9.71 -12.03
CA SER A 6 9.55 -8.99 -11.96
C SER A 6 9.17 -8.83 -10.50
N SER A 7 9.22 -7.61 -9.97
CA SER A 7 8.96 -7.34 -8.55
C SER A 7 7.55 -7.83 -8.20
N THR A 8 7.46 -8.68 -7.17
CA THR A 8 6.18 -9.21 -6.68
C THR A 8 5.38 -8.16 -5.91
N LEU A 9 6.03 -7.09 -5.43
CA LEU A 9 5.39 -6.02 -4.68
C LEU A 9 4.36 -5.27 -5.53
N LEU A 10 3.31 -4.79 -4.88
CA LEU A 10 2.34 -3.89 -5.51
C LEU A 10 2.94 -2.48 -5.68
N PRO A 11 2.44 -1.65 -6.61
CA PRO A 11 2.81 -0.23 -6.67
C PRO A 11 2.54 0.48 -5.34
N HIS A 12 3.55 1.14 -4.78
CA HIS A 12 3.54 1.74 -3.44
C HIS A 12 4.46 2.98 -3.41
N GLY A 13 4.38 3.78 -2.34
CA GLY A 13 5.13 5.03 -2.20
C GLY A 13 4.61 6.17 -3.09
N GLY A 14 5.45 7.19 -3.30
CA GLY A 14 5.15 8.35 -4.14
C GLY A 14 4.03 9.25 -3.61
N TYR A 15 3.68 9.11 -2.33
CA TYR A 15 2.61 9.86 -1.68
C TYR A 15 2.88 11.36 -1.68
N GLU A 16 4.14 11.79 -1.73
CA GLU A 16 4.56 13.20 -1.78
C GLU A 16 4.02 13.93 -3.02
N LYS A 17 3.69 13.18 -4.08
CA LYS A 17 3.10 13.71 -5.32
C LYS A 17 1.58 13.85 -5.22
N LEU A 18 0.93 13.23 -4.23
CA LEU A 18 -0.52 13.25 -4.09
C LEU A 18 -1.00 14.63 -3.62
N ARG A 19 -2.06 15.14 -4.26
CA ARG A 19 -2.70 16.38 -3.82
C ARG A 19 -3.25 16.26 -2.40
N SER A 20 -3.82 15.10 -2.04
CA SER A 20 -4.31 14.82 -0.68
C SER A 20 -3.21 14.97 0.37
N TYR A 21 -2.01 14.45 0.09
CA TYR A 21 -0.85 14.59 0.96
C TYR A 21 -0.42 16.04 1.10
N LYS A 22 -0.20 16.76 -0.01
CA LYS A 22 0.21 18.17 0.01
C LYS A 22 -0.74 19.07 0.79
N VAL A 23 -2.06 18.88 0.62
CA VAL A 23 -3.05 19.67 1.36
C VAL A 23 -3.03 19.31 2.85
N ALA A 24 -2.95 18.02 3.19
CA ALA A 24 -2.88 17.57 4.58
C ALA A 24 -1.62 18.07 5.29
N GLU A 25 -0.47 18.06 4.62
CA GLU A 25 0.81 18.56 5.14
C GLU A 25 0.73 20.04 5.48
N VAL A 26 0.24 20.86 4.54
CA VAL A 26 0.03 22.29 4.77
C VAL A 26 -1.01 22.56 5.88
N VAL A 27 -2.06 21.73 5.98
CA VAL A 27 -3.02 21.80 7.09
C VAL A 27 -2.32 21.54 8.41
N TYR A 28 -1.41 20.56 8.49
CA TYR A 28 -0.64 20.30 9.70
C TYR A 28 0.21 21.50 10.11
N ASP A 29 1.00 22.05 9.19
CA ASP A 29 1.86 23.21 9.47
C ASP A 29 1.04 24.43 9.93
N ALA A 30 -0.07 24.70 9.24
CA ALA A 30 -0.95 25.82 9.59
C ALA A 30 -1.72 25.57 10.89
N THR A 31 -2.04 24.31 11.25
CA THR A 31 -2.64 23.98 12.55
C THR A 31 -1.68 24.25 13.69
N VAL A 32 -0.40 23.90 13.57
CA VAL A 32 0.60 24.21 14.61
C VAL A 32 0.64 25.73 14.86
N ILE A 33 0.72 26.54 13.80
CA ILE A 33 0.71 28.00 13.90
C ILE A 33 -0.59 28.51 14.53
N PHE A 34 -1.73 27.98 14.10
CA PHE A 34 -3.03 28.38 14.64
C PHE A 34 -3.12 28.11 16.15
N CYS A 35 -2.75 26.91 16.57
CA CYS A 35 -2.78 26.50 17.97
C CYS A 35 -1.84 27.36 18.82
N ASP A 36 -0.63 27.65 18.34
CA ASP A 36 0.31 28.52 19.06
C ASP A 36 -0.15 29.97 19.20
N ARG A 37 -1.03 30.45 18.31
CA ARG A 37 -1.59 31.81 18.35
C ARG A 37 -2.85 31.92 19.21
N PHE A 38 -3.75 30.96 19.08
CA PHE A 38 -5.14 31.14 19.51
C PHE A 38 -5.61 30.13 20.57
N ILE A 39 -4.81 29.11 20.84
CA ILE A 39 -5.12 28.08 21.83
C ILE A 39 -4.07 28.13 22.92
N ASP A 40 -4.48 28.02 24.19
CA ASP A 40 -3.52 27.93 25.29
C ASP A 40 -2.61 26.72 25.09
N LYS A 41 -1.29 26.96 25.05
CA LYS A 41 -0.24 25.95 24.84
C LYS A 41 -0.23 24.85 25.89
N ARG A 42 -0.81 25.09 27.07
CA ARG A 42 -0.94 24.08 28.13
C ARG A 42 -2.27 23.34 28.11
N SER A 43 -3.18 23.72 27.22
CA SER A 43 -4.49 23.09 27.12
C SER A 43 -4.40 21.76 26.38
N ARG A 44 -5.24 20.81 26.81
CA ARG A 44 -5.43 19.53 26.11
C ARG A 44 -5.89 19.72 24.67
N THR A 45 -6.65 20.77 24.39
CA THR A 45 -7.16 21.11 23.06
C THR A 45 -6.01 21.41 22.08
N HIS A 46 -4.96 22.12 22.53
CA HIS A 46 -3.78 22.39 21.69
C HIS A 46 -3.15 21.08 21.21
N ASP A 47 -2.83 20.19 22.14
CA ASP A 47 -2.26 18.88 21.84
C ASP A 47 -3.17 18.05 20.91
N GLN A 48 -4.47 18.01 21.19
CA GLN A 48 -5.43 17.23 20.42
C GLN A 48 -5.52 17.70 18.97
N MET A 49 -5.62 19.01 18.73
CA MET A 49 -5.67 19.58 17.39
C MET A 49 -4.37 19.27 16.61
N VAL A 50 -3.21 19.48 17.23
CA VAL A 50 -1.92 19.21 16.58
C VAL A 50 -1.75 17.72 16.28
N GLN A 51 -2.16 16.83 17.19
CA GLN A 51 -2.09 15.38 16.94
C GLN A 51 -3.08 14.90 15.88
N ALA A 52 -4.31 15.44 15.84
CA ALA A 52 -5.29 15.10 14.80
C ALA A 52 -4.77 15.50 13.41
N ALA A 53 -4.20 16.70 13.29
CA ALA A 53 -3.57 17.16 12.05
C ALA A 53 -2.38 16.27 11.65
N ARG A 54 -1.48 15.96 12.60
CA ARG A 54 -0.32 15.08 12.37
C ARG A 54 -0.74 13.68 11.94
N SER A 55 -1.76 13.11 12.60
CA SER A 55 -2.35 11.82 12.27
C SER A 55 -2.86 11.79 10.83
N GLY A 56 -3.52 12.88 10.39
CA GLY A 56 -3.98 13.06 9.03
C GLY A 56 -2.88 12.85 7.98
N VAL A 57 -1.70 13.46 8.18
CA VAL A 57 -0.58 13.35 7.24
C VAL A 57 0.12 11.99 7.33
N ARG A 58 0.41 11.54 8.56
CA ARG A 58 1.20 10.31 8.80
C ARG A 58 0.51 9.08 8.25
N ASN A 59 -0.79 8.94 8.45
CA ASN A 59 -1.55 7.80 7.94
C ASN A 59 -1.56 7.73 6.40
N ILE A 60 -1.44 8.86 5.68
CA ILE A 60 -1.28 8.85 4.22
C ILE A 60 0.07 8.22 3.84
N SER A 61 1.15 8.66 4.49
CA SER A 61 2.50 8.13 4.23
C SER A 61 2.62 6.65 4.62
N GLU A 62 2.10 6.26 5.78
CA GLU A 62 2.10 4.89 6.28
C GLU A 62 1.23 3.98 5.39
N GLY A 63 0.06 4.47 4.98
CA GLY A 63 -0.82 3.77 4.03
C GLY A 63 -0.12 3.49 2.71
N SER A 64 0.54 4.50 2.14
CA SER A 64 1.29 4.37 0.91
C SER A 64 2.48 3.41 1.03
N GLY A 65 3.15 3.36 2.19
CA GLY A 65 4.21 2.37 2.45
C GLY A 65 3.66 0.94 2.57
N ALA A 66 2.55 0.75 3.29
CA ALA A 66 1.90 -0.55 3.48
C ALA A 66 1.31 -1.13 2.17
N ALA A 67 1.03 -0.27 1.18
CA ALA A 67 0.47 -0.65 -0.11
C ALA A 67 1.29 -1.73 -0.83
N ALA A 68 2.60 -1.81 -0.58
CA ALA A 68 3.50 -2.79 -1.18
C ALA A 68 3.03 -4.24 -0.98
N THR A 69 2.44 -4.51 0.19
CA THR A 69 2.05 -5.85 0.63
C THR A 69 0.57 -5.95 1.02
N SER A 70 -0.12 -4.82 1.30
CA SER A 70 -1.52 -4.82 1.73
C SER A 70 -2.29 -3.57 1.30
N ARG A 71 -3.10 -3.69 0.24
CA ARG A 71 -4.10 -2.67 -0.17
C ARG A 71 -5.16 -2.44 0.90
N LYS A 72 -5.55 -3.48 1.64
CA LYS A 72 -6.50 -3.37 2.75
C LYS A 72 -5.97 -2.42 3.84
N THR A 73 -4.69 -2.55 4.18
CA THR A 73 -4.03 -1.67 5.17
C THR A 73 -3.92 -0.25 4.63
N GLU A 74 -3.53 -0.09 3.36
CA GLU A 74 -3.48 1.21 2.69
C GLU A 74 -4.84 1.95 2.76
N ILE A 75 -5.93 1.29 2.37
CA ILE A 75 -7.28 1.86 2.40
C ILE A 75 -7.68 2.23 3.84
N LYS A 76 -7.39 1.34 4.80
CA LYS A 76 -7.70 1.57 6.21
C LYS A 76 -6.99 2.83 6.73
N LEU A 77 -5.69 2.94 6.51
CA LEU A 77 -4.90 4.09 6.95
C LEU A 77 -5.34 5.38 6.24
N THR A 78 -5.63 5.31 4.94
CA THR A 78 -6.20 6.47 4.20
C THR A 78 -7.55 6.91 4.79
N ASN A 79 -8.38 5.99 5.27
CA ASN A 79 -9.62 6.34 5.97
C ASN A 79 -9.40 6.89 7.38
N VAL A 80 -8.38 6.41 8.12
CA VAL A 80 -7.97 7.02 9.40
C VAL A 80 -7.50 8.46 9.18
N ALA A 81 -6.68 8.71 8.15
CA ALA A 81 -6.26 10.06 7.77
C ALA A 81 -7.48 10.97 7.54
N ARG A 82 -8.46 10.49 6.77
CA ARG A 82 -9.70 11.24 6.49
C ARG A 82 -10.46 11.56 7.78
N ALA A 83 -10.64 10.57 8.66
CA ALA A 83 -11.37 10.73 9.92
C ALA A 83 -10.67 11.71 10.88
N SER A 84 -9.34 11.64 11.04
CA SER A 84 -8.59 12.59 11.85
C SER A 84 -8.76 14.03 11.37
N LEU A 85 -8.89 14.25 10.05
CA LEU A 85 -9.14 15.57 9.50
C LEU A 85 -10.62 16.01 9.63
N SER A 86 -11.58 15.18 9.19
CA SER A 86 -13.00 15.60 9.11
C SER A 86 -13.76 15.46 10.42
N ASP A 87 -13.42 14.47 11.23
CA ASP A 87 -14.23 14.04 12.38
C ASP A 87 -13.61 14.47 13.71
N GLU A 88 -12.32 14.82 13.73
CA GLU A 88 -11.61 15.36 14.88
C GLU A 88 -11.25 16.83 14.62
N LEU A 89 -10.24 17.10 13.78
CA LEU A 89 -9.68 18.43 13.61
C LEU A 89 -10.72 19.48 13.14
N ALA A 90 -11.57 19.14 12.16
CA ALA A 90 -12.60 20.06 11.71
C ALA A 90 -13.63 20.39 12.80
N LYS A 91 -13.88 19.47 13.76
CA LYS A 91 -14.79 19.74 14.87
C LYS A 91 -14.14 20.69 15.87
N ASP A 92 -12.86 20.54 16.15
CA ASP A 92 -12.13 21.44 17.06
C ASP A 92 -12.11 22.89 16.53
N TYR A 93 -11.87 23.09 15.23
CA TYR A 93 -11.97 24.43 14.63
C TYR A 93 -13.38 25.03 14.72
N LYS A 94 -14.43 24.22 14.54
CA LYS A 94 -15.82 24.68 14.70
C LYS A 94 -16.09 25.04 16.17
N SER A 95 -15.67 24.21 17.11
CA SER A 95 -15.82 24.46 18.54
C SER A 95 -15.10 25.75 18.95
N PHE A 96 -13.87 25.97 18.46
CA PHE A 96 -13.14 27.22 18.68
C PHE A 96 -13.95 28.44 18.21
N LEU A 97 -14.44 28.41 16.96
CA LEU A 97 -15.25 29.52 16.42
C LEU A 97 -16.47 29.80 17.29
N LEU A 98 -17.24 28.76 17.62
CA LEU A 98 -18.46 28.90 18.41
C LEU A 98 -18.19 29.40 19.84
N GLN A 99 -17.17 28.87 20.51
CA GLN A 99 -16.80 29.26 21.88
C GLN A 99 -16.30 30.70 21.96
N GLN A 100 -15.69 31.21 20.89
CA GLN A 100 -15.23 32.60 20.79
C GLN A 100 -16.31 33.55 20.26
N GLY A 101 -17.54 33.08 20.02
CA GLY A 101 -18.62 33.89 19.45
C GLY A 101 -18.38 34.31 17.99
N LEU A 102 -17.53 33.59 17.27
CA LEU A 102 -17.15 33.86 15.88
C LEU A 102 -18.00 33.06 14.90
N SER A 103 -18.16 33.58 13.68
CA SER A 103 -19.04 32.96 12.68
C SER A 103 -18.38 31.75 12.01
N VAL A 104 -19.07 30.62 11.98
CA VAL A 104 -18.74 29.51 11.07
C VAL A 104 -19.34 29.81 9.70
N TRP A 105 -18.50 29.89 8.67
CA TRP A 105 -18.96 30.20 7.33
C TRP A 105 -19.77 29.04 6.74
N GLN A 106 -20.93 29.37 6.18
CA GLN A 106 -21.75 28.41 5.45
C GLN A 106 -20.98 27.87 4.23
N LYS A 107 -21.18 26.59 3.92
CA LYS A 107 -20.46 25.85 2.87
C LYS A 107 -20.44 26.60 1.54
N ASP A 108 -21.60 27.11 1.13
CA ASP A 108 -21.79 27.74 -0.18
C ASP A 108 -21.82 29.28 -0.12
N SER A 109 -21.36 29.86 0.99
CA SER A 109 -21.18 31.31 1.09
C SER A 109 -20.09 31.80 0.13
N ARG A 110 -20.21 33.06 -0.32
CA ARG A 110 -19.22 33.70 -1.20
C ARG A 110 -17.80 33.65 -0.62
N LYS A 111 -17.65 33.82 0.71
CA LYS A 111 -16.35 33.76 1.40
C LYS A 111 -15.76 32.35 1.36
N SER A 112 -16.57 31.32 1.67
CA SER A 112 -16.13 29.91 1.61
C SER A 112 -15.75 29.47 0.20
N LEU A 113 -16.52 29.86 -0.81
CA LEU A 113 -16.23 29.53 -2.21
C LEU A 113 -14.94 30.22 -2.68
N ALA A 114 -14.76 31.50 -2.37
CA ALA A 114 -13.53 32.23 -2.72
C ALA A 114 -12.29 31.65 -2.03
N MET A 115 -12.41 31.28 -0.75
CA MET A 115 -11.32 30.64 0.00
C MET A 115 -10.95 29.28 -0.59
N ARG A 116 -11.94 28.41 -0.82
CA ARG A 116 -11.73 27.10 -1.45
C ARG A 116 -11.09 27.23 -2.83
N LYS A 117 -11.53 28.19 -3.66
CA LYS A 117 -10.94 28.44 -4.99
C LYS A 117 -9.45 28.73 -4.90
N ARG A 118 -9.00 29.55 -3.95
CA ARG A 118 -7.57 29.87 -3.75
C ARG A 118 -6.77 28.66 -3.30
N LEU A 119 -7.30 27.89 -2.33
CA LEU A 119 -6.67 26.67 -1.81
C LEU A 119 -6.53 25.53 -2.85
N MET A 120 -7.30 25.57 -3.94
CA MET A 120 -7.15 24.62 -5.04
C MET A 120 -5.82 24.74 -5.78
N HIS A 121 -5.15 25.89 -5.68
CA HIS A 121 -3.89 26.16 -6.34
C HIS A 121 -2.76 26.24 -5.31
N ASP A 122 -1.56 25.75 -5.65
CA ASP A 122 -0.38 25.91 -4.78
C ASP A 122 -0.06 27.39 -4.58
N ILE A 123 -0.11 28.14 -5.68
CA ILE A 123 -0.02 29.59 -5.74
C ILE A 123 -1.22 30.09 -6.56
N ALA A 124 -2.00 31.01 -6.01
CA ALA A 124 -3.15 31.62 -6.68
C ALA A 124 -2.68 32.89 -7.42
N SER A 125 -2.80 32.89 -8.75
CA SER A 125 -2.33 33.99 -9.61
C SER A 125 -3.35 35.13 -9.79
N ASP A 126 -4.64 34.84 -9.64
CA ASP A 126 -5.74 35.79 -9.86
C ASP A 126 -6.31 36.26 -8.51
N LEU A 127 -5.53 37.09 -7.81
CA LEU A 127 -5.92 37.65 -6.51
C LEU A 127 -6.55 39.03 -6.69
N PRO A 128 -7.70 39.31 -6.04
CA PRO A 128 -8.25 40.66 -6.04
C PRO A 128 -7.28 41.61 -5.34
N ARG A 129 -7.31 42.90 -5.71
CA ARG A 129 -6.59 43.93 -4.96
C ARG A 129 -7.00 43.86 -3.49
N SER A 130 -6.03 43.71 -2.61
CA SER A 130 -6.31 43.75 -1.18
C SER A 130 -6.65 45.17 -0.76
N ALA A 131 -7.69 45.31 0.05
CA ALA A 131 -7.89 46.56 0.78
C ALA A 131 -6.75 46.74 1.77
N GLU A 132 -6.40 48.00 2.05
CA GLU A 132 -5.33 48.36 2.98
C GLU A 132 -5.52 47.66 4.33
N GLY A 133 -4.47 47.02 4.83
CA GLY A 133 -4.49 46.27 6.09
C GLY A 133 -5.14 44.87 6.05
N LYS A 134 -5.76 44.43 4.95
CA LYS A 134 -6.30 43.06 4.84
C LYS A 134 -5.27 42.11 4.23
N ILE A 135 -5.10 40.94 4.85
CA ILE A 135 -4.32 39.85 4.27
C ILE A 135 -5.19 39.00 3.34
N ILE A 136 -4.61 38.55 2.23
CA ILE A 136 -5.24 37.65 1.27
C ILE A 136 -4.44 36.35 1.21
N LEU A 137 -5.15 35.23 1.22
CA LEU A 137 -4.55 33.92 1.00
C LEU A 137 -4.01 33.83 -0.44
N THR A 138 -2.72 33.55 -0.58
CA THR A 138 -2.00 33.52 -1.87
C THR A 138 -1.96 32.13 -2.52
N GLY A 139 -2.74 31.18 -2.02
CA GLY A 139 -2.75 29.79 -2.46
C GLY A 139 -2.60 28.84 -1.28
N LEU A 140 -2.52 27.53 -1.55
CA LEU A 140 -2.30 26.51 -0.52
C LEU A 140 -0.99 26.75 0.22
N LEU A 141 0.12 26.98 -0.48
CA LEU A 141 1.44 27.14 0.16
C LEU A 141 1.52 28.39 1.04
N GLY A 142 0.68 29.39 0.78
CA GLY A 142 0.57 30.60 1.60
C GLY A 142 -0.32 30.44 2.84
N LEU A 143 -0.97 29.29 3.05
CA LEU A 143 -1.88 29.10 4.17
C LEU A 143 -1.22 29.26 5.54
N PRO A 144 -0.03 28.72 5.83
CA PRO A 144 0.63 28.91 7.12
C PRO A 144 0.90 30.38 7.43
N GLU A 145 1.44 31.14 6.46
CA GLU A 145 1.68 32.58 6.60
C GLU A 145 0.37 33.36 6.76
N PHE A 146 -0.65 33.00 5.99
CA PHE A 146 -1.98 33.60 6.10
C PHE A 146 -2.55 33.40 7.51
N VAL A 147 -2.49 32.16 8.04
CA VAL A 147 -2.94 31.81 9.39
C VAL A 147 -2.09 32.46 10.46
N ALA A 148 -0.83 32.83 10.19
CA ALA A 148 0.03 33.55 11.13
C ALA A 148 -0.40 35.02 11.33
N LYS A 149 -1.09 35.61 10.36
CA LYS A 149 -1.40 37.06 10.32
C LYS A 149 -2.90 37.37 10.37
N ALA A 150 -3.74 36.49 9.87
CA ALA A 150 -5.18 36.71 9.81
C ALA A 150 -5.83 36.74 11.20
N ASP A 151 -6.97 37.42 11.29
CA ASP A 151 -7.87 37.42 12.45
C ASP A 151 -8.38 35.99 12.75
N PRO A 152 -8.71 35.67 14.03
CA PRO A 152 -9.07 34.32 14.44
C PRO A 152 -10.24 33.72 13.64
N GLU A 153 -11.27 34.51 13.33
CA GLU A 153 -12.42 34.02 12.54
C GLU A 153 -11.98 33.62 11.12
N ILE A 154 -11.21 34.48 10.46
CA ILE A 154 -10.78 34.28 9.07
C ILE A 154 -9.80 33.10 9.00
N ALA A 155 -8.86 33.02 9.95
CA ALA A 155 -7.88 31.94 10.05
C ALA A 155 -8.59 30.60 10.26
N ALA A 156 -9.48 30.49 11.24
CA ALA A 156 -10.18 29.24 11.53
C ALA A 156 -11.09 28.79 10.38
N ASN A 157 -11.79 29.71 9.70
CA ASN A 157 -12.60 29.36 8.53
C ASN A 157 -11.76 28.98 7.30
N ALA A 158 -10.57 29.57 7.13
CA ALA A 158 -9.62 29.13 6.11
C ALA A 158 -9.14 27.70 6.37
N MET A 159 -8.82 27.38 7.64
CA MET A 159 -8.47 26.03 8.06
C MET A 159 -9.62 25.04 7.80
N LEU A 160 -10.86 25.38 8.16
CA LEU A 160 -12.02 24.54 7.84
C LEU A 160 -12.17 24.28 6.34
N CYS A 161 -11.92 25.28 5.48
CA CYS A 161 -11.95 25.08 4.03
C CYS A 161 -10.87 24.09 3.57
N ALA A 162 -9.63 24.26 4.04
CA ALA A 162 -8.50 23.41 3.68
C ALA A 162 -8.70 21.95 4.17
N ILE A 163 -9.14 21.78 5.42
CA ILE A 163 -9.45 20.48 6.03
C ILE A 163 -10.52 19.75 5.24
N ASN A 164 -11.61 20.43 4.88
CA ASN A 164 -12.69 19.83 4.09
C ASN A 164 -12.22 19.42 2.69
N GLN A 165 -11.33 20.21 2.06
CA GLN A 165 -10.74 19.84 0.77
C GLN A 165 -9.81 18.62 0.90
N ALA A 166 -8.97 18.57 1.94
CA ALA A 166 -8.13 17.40 2.22
C ALA A 166 -8.98 16.15 2.46
N ALA A 167 -10.01 16.23 3.31
CA ALA A 167 -10.91 15.12 3.59
C ALA A 167 -11.65 14.63 2.33
N TYR A 168 -12.09 15.55 1.46
CA TYR A 168 -12.70 15.19 0.18
C TYR A 168 -11.71 14.46 -0.75
N LEU A 169 -10.47 14.95 -0.86
CA LEU A 169 -9.44 14.31 -1.67
C LEU A 169 -9.11 12.90 -1.15
N LEU A 170 -9.02 12.74 0.18
CA LEU A 170 -8.81 11.44 0.81
C LEU A 170 -9.97 10.48 0.57
N TYR A 171 -11.22 10.96 0.62
CA TYR A 171 -12.38 10.16 0.24
C TYR A 171 -12.30 9.68 -1.20
N ARG A 172 -11.94 10.56 -2.14
CA ARG A 172 -11.74 10.21 -3.56
C ARG A 172 -10.58 9.22 -3.75
N GLN A 173 -9.51 9.35 -2.97
CA GLN A 173 -8.38 8.44 -2.97
C GLN A 173 -8.78 7.04 -2.51
N ILE A 174 -9.54 6.92 -1.41
CA ILE A 174 -10.09 5.65 -0.91
C ILE A 174 -10.90 4.95 -2.01
N GLN A 175 -11.80 5.69 -2.67
CA GLN A 175 -12.59 5.15 -3.77
C GLN A 175 -11.72 4.67 -4.95
N SER A 176 -10.58 5.32 -5.19
CA SER A 176 -9.63 4.87 -6.23
C SER A 176 -8.91 3.60 -5.82
N GLN A 177 -8.36 3.56 -4.60
CA GLN A 177 -7.67 2.40 -4.05
C GLN A 177 -8.57 1.16 -4.02
N ASP A 178 -9.86 1.35 -3.70
CA ASP A 178 -10.86 0.28 -3.69
C ASP A 178 -11.11 -0.28 -5.11
N ARG A 179 -11.32 0.60 -6.11
CA ARG A 179 -11.44 0.18 -7.51
C ARG A 179 -10.19 -0.54 -8.03
N ASP A 180 -9.00 -0.06 -7.65
CA ASP A 180 -7.73 -0.66 -8.04
C ASP A 180 -7.57 -2.06 -7.44
N PHE A 181 -8.00 -2.24 -6.18
CA PHE A 181 -8.00 -3.55 -5.51
C PHE A 181 -8.95 -4.54 -6.21
N ILE A 182 -10.18 -4.11 -6.53
CA ILE A 182 -11.16 -4.96 -7.23
C ILE A 182 -10.63 -5.39 -8.61
N SER A 183 -9.98 -4.49 -9.34
CA SER A 183 -9.53 -4.73 -10.71
C SER A 183 -8.22 -5.54 -10.82
N HIS A 184 -7.26 -5.33 -9.91
CA HIS A 184 -5.92 -5.92 -10.03
C HIS A 184 -5.62 -7.02 -9.00
N GLY A 185 -6.52 -7.25 -8.04
CA GLY A 185 -6.31 -8.16 -6.93
C GLY A 185 -5.22 -7.69 -5.95
N GLY A 186 -4.94 -8.52 -4.95
CA GLY A 186 -3.96 -8.25 -3.91
C GLY A 186 -2.60 -8.89 -4.13
N PHE A 187 -1.72 -8.70 -3.15
CA PHE A 187 -0.37 -9.26 -3.12
C PHE A 187 -0.38 -10.80 -3.00
N THR A 188 -1.29 -11.36 -2.20
CA THR A 188 -1.42 -12.80 -2.00
C THR A 188 -1.82 -13.51 -3.29
N GLU A 189 -2.75 -12.93 -4.05
CA GLU A 189 -3.19 -13.43 -5.34
C GLU A 189 -2.04 -13.41 -6.36
N ARG A 190 -1.20 -12.37 -6.36
CA ARG A 190 0.01 -12.31 -7.20
C ARG A 190 1.04 -13.36 -6.81
N LEU A 191 1.27 -13.58 -5.51
CA LEU A 191 2.16 -14.63 -5.02
C LEU A 191 1.66 -16.02 -5.46
N TYR A 192 0.36 -16.27 -5.33
CA TYR A 192 -0.26 -17.51 -5.76
C TYR A 192 -0.10 -17.73 -7.27
N ALA A 193 -0.42 -16.73 -8.09
CA ALA A 193 -0.25 -16.79 -9.55
C ALA A 193 1.21 -17.02 -9.95
N THR A 194 2.16 -16.38 -9.25
CA THR A 194 3.61 -16.56 -9.50
C THR A 194 4.05 -17.99 -9.18
N ARG A 195 3.58 -18.55 -8.05
CA ARG A 195 3.87 -19.95 -7.67
C ARG A 195 3.28 -20.95 -8.67
N MET A 196 2.08 -20.71 -9.18
CA MET A 196 1.46 -21.57 -10.19
C MET A 196 2.27 -21.58 -11.50
N LYS A 197 2.68 -20.41 -11.99
CA LYS A 197 3.55 -20.30 -13.17
C LYS A 197 4.89 -21.04 -12.99
N GLN A 198 5.50 -20.94 -11.81
CA GLN A 198 6.74 -21.65 -11.50
C GLN A 198 6.56 -23.18 -11.48
N ARG A 199 5.40 -23.67 -11.03
CA ARG A 199 5.08 -25.11 -11.06
C ARG A 199 4.87 -25.61 -12.49
N GLU A 200 4.24 -24.82 -13.34
CA GLU A 200 4.05 -25.14 -14.76
C GLU A 200 5.38 -25.15 -15.53
N SER A 201 6.25 -24.15 -15.32
CA SER A 201 7.58 -24.10 -15.93
C SER A 201 8.55 -25.15 -15.35
N GLY A 202 8.39 -25.54 -14.09
CA GLY A 202 9.16 -26.64 -13.50
C GLY A 202 8.67 -28.04 -13.93
N ASN A 203 7.52 -28.13 -14.61
CA ASN A 203 6.99 -29.38 -15.14
C ASN A 203 7.47 -29.66 -16.58
N SER A 204 7.99 -28.64 -17.30
CA SER A 204 8.60 -28.83 -18.63
C SER A 204 10.04 -29.36 -18.58
N ASP A 205 10.77 -29.17 -17.47
CA ASP A 205 12.09 -29.80 -17.27
C ASP A 205 12.00 -31.26 -16.78
N ARG A 206 10.81 -31.70 -16.35
CA ARG A 206 10.58 -33.09 -15.91
C ARG A 206 10.09 -34.01 -17.02
N SER A 207 9.63 -33.50 -18.16
CA SER A 207 9.11 -34.35 -19.24
C SER A 207 10.18 -35.23 -19.88
N ASP A 208 11.46 -34.84 -19.87
CA ASP A 208 12.55 -35.69 -20.37
C ASP A 208 12.94 -36.81 -19.38
N SER A 209 12.62 -36.65 -18.09
CA SER A 209 12.92 -37.64 -17.04
C SER A 209 11.81 -38.69 -16.80
N ILE A 210 10.65 -38.54 -17.43
CA ILE A 210 9.54 -39.51 -17.33
C ILE A 210 9.80 -40.76 -18.21
N ALA A 211 10.63 -40.64 -19.25
CA ALA A 211 10.92 -41.73 -20.18
C ALA A 211 11.67 -42.92 -19.56
N GLN A 212 12.24 -42.77 -18.36
CA GLN A 212 13.03 -43.83 -17.71
C GLN A 212 12.39 -44.43 -16.45
N ILE A 213 11.17 -44.05 -16.06
CA ILE A 213 10.52 -44.65 -14.88
C ILE A 213 9.92 -46.01 -15.27
N PRO A 214 10.44 -47.15 -14.78
CA PRO A 214 9.90 -48.45 -15.14
C PRO A 214 8.50 -48.67 -14.54
N VAL A 215 7.72 -49.50 -15.22
CA VAL A 215 6.43 -50.01 -14.72
C VAL A 215 6.64 -51.26 -13.86
N CYS A 216 5.78 -51.44 -12.86
CA CYS A 216 5.85 -52.58 -11.95
C CYS A 216 5.55 -53.89 -12.71
N PRO A 217 6.38 -54.93 -12.61
CA PRO A 217 6.16 -56.20 -13.32
C PRO A 217 4.96 -57.02 -12.80
N ILE A 218 4.33 -56.60 -11.70
CA ILE A 218 3.21 -57.33 -11.07
C ILE A 218 1.85 -56.68 -11.37
N CYS A 219 1.80 -55.36 -11.52
CA CYS A 219 0.52 -54.64 -11.60
C CYS A 219 0.55 -53.41 -12.53
N ASP A 220 1.61 -53.24 -13.30
CA ASP A 220 1.82 -52.16 -14.29
C ASP A 220 1.78 -50.72 -13.75
N LYS A 221 1.58 -50.52 -12.44
CA LYS A 221 1.68 -49.21 -11.80
C LYS A 221 3.11 -48.68 -11.87
N LYS A 222 3.27 -47.35 -11.89
CA LYS A 222 4.58 -46.67 -11.89
C LYS A 222 5.41 -47.08 -10.67
N MET A 223 6.73 -47.22 -10.84
CA MET A 223 7.65 -47.52 -9.75
C MET A 223 8.28 -46.25 -9.17
N ILE A 224 8.68 -46.31 -7.91
CA ILE A 224 9.33 -45.22 -7.16
C ILE A 224 10.67 -45.74 -6.64
N GLN A 225 11.73 -44.95 -6.76
CA GLN A 225 13.03 -45.29 -6.22
C GLN A 225 12.97 -45.33 -4.68
N ARG A 226 13.44 -46.43 -4.10
CA ARG A 226 13.52 -46.67 -2.65
C ARG A 226 14.91 -47.16 -2.30
N THR A 227 15.34 -46.90 -1.07
CA THR A 227 16.63 -47.39 -0.56
C THR A 227 16.39 -48.47 0.48
N ALA A 228 17.05 -49.62 0.35
CA ALA A 228 16.92 -50.72 1.29
C ALA A 228 17.53 -50.34 2.64
N LYS A 229 16.78 -50.54 3.73
CA LYS A 229 17.20 -50.13 5.08
C LYS A 229 17.89 -51.23 5.88
N LYS A 230 17.77 -52.50 5.47
CA LYS A 230 18.25 -53.69 6.22
C LYS A 230 18.66 -54.82 5.24
N GLY A 231 19.60 -55.68 5.67
CA GLY A 231 20.09 -56.84 4.91
C GLY A 231 21.34 -56.55 4.08
N VAL A 232 21.79 -57.55 3.30
CA VAL A 232 23.01 -57.50 2.46
C VAL A 232 23.01 -56.40 1.40
N ASN A 233 21.83 -55.86 1.08
CA ASN A 233 21.64 -54.76 0.12
C ASN A 233 21.31 -53.42 0.81
N ALA A 234 21.49 -53.31 2.14
CA ALA A 234 21.25 -52.05 2.85
C ALA A 234 22.08 -50.90 2.25
N GLY A 235 21.43 -49.78 1.97
CA GLY A 235 22.04 -48.62 1.31
C GLY A 235 21.91 -48.63 -0.22
N LYS A 236 21.63 -49.77 -0.87
CA LYS A 236 21.38 -49.81 -2.31
C LYS A 236 19.96 -49.30 -2.64
N SER A 237 19.86 -48.56 -3.74
CA SER A 237 18.57 -48.11 -4.29
C SER A 237 17.98 -49.16 -5.24
N PHE A 238 16.67 -49.28 -5.23
CA PHE A 238 15.89 -50.16 -6.10
C PHE A 238 14.56 -49.49 -6.46
N TRP A 239 13.94 -49.91 -7.55
CA TRP A 239 12.60 -49.49 -7.92
C TRP A 239 11.58 -50.32 -7.14
N GLY A 240 10.72 -49.69 -6.35
CA GLY A 240 9.60 -50.34 -5.66
C GLY A 240 8.25 -49.87 -6.18
N CYS A 241 7.26 -50.75 -6.25
CA CYS A 241 5.92 -50.39 -6.70
C CYS A 241 5.31 -49.24 -5.87
N SER A 242 4.67 -48.28 -6.55
CA SER A 242 3.89 -47.21 -5.89
C SER A 242 2.70 -47.75 -5.10
N GLY A 243 2.20 -48.94 -5.43
CA GLY A 243 1.10 -49.61 -4.74
C GLY A 243 1.50 -50.45 -3.51
N TYR A 244 2.72 -50.32 -2.98
CA TYR A 244 3.08 -50.96 -1.71
C TYR A 244 2.24 -50.36 -0.56
N PRO A 245 1.68 -51.17 0.37
CA PRO A 245 2.00 -52.57 0.64
C PRO A 245 1.25 -53.63 -0.19
N ASP A 246 0.21 -53.23 -0.91
CA ASP A 246 -0.70 -54.13 -1.65
C ASP A 246 -0.03 -54.80 -2.85
N CYS A 247 0.99 -54.16 -3.43
CA CYS A 247 1.85 -54.75 -4.44
C CYS A 247 3.32 -54.58 -4.05
N ARG A 248 4.04 -55.70 -3.94
CA ARG A 248 5.45 -55.76 -3.51
C ARG A 248 6.44 -55.91 -4.68
N GLY A 249 6.04 -55.51 -5.89
CA GLY A 249 6.91 -55.58 -7.07
C GLY A 249 8.15 -54.71 -6.91
N ILE A 250 9.31 -55.26 -7.26
CA ILE A 250 10.62 -54.61 -7.20
C ILE A 250 11.38 -54.80 -8.51
N ARG A 251 12.29 -53.87 -8.84
CA ARG A 251 13.28 -53.99 -9.92
C ARG A 251 14.60 -53.41 -9.42
N GLU A 252 15.71 -54.00 -9.85
CA GLU A 252 17.04 -53.47 -9.56
C GLU A 252 17.31 -52.22 -10.41
N MET A 253 18.13 -51.32 -9.89
CA MET A 253 18.70 -50.23 -10.68
C MET A 253 19.93 -50.84 -11.36
N SER A 254 19.79 -51.38 -12.56
CA SER A 254 20.93 -51.91 -13.31
C SER A 254 21.97 -50.80 -13.53
N ASP A 255 23.21 -51.06 -13.13
CA ASP A 255 24.38 -50.26 -13.49
C ASP A 255 24.46 -50.16 -15.01
N VAL A 256 24.37 -48.94 -15.56
CA VAL A 256 24.82 -48.68 -16.92
C VAL A 256 26.35 -48.67 -16.87
N SER A 257 26.96 -49.85 -16.91
CA SER A 257 28.39 -50.03 -17.11
C SER A 257 28.67 -50.36 -18.57
N ASP A 258 29.47 -49.50 -19.21
CA ASP A 258 30.41 -49.78 -20.29
C ASP A 258 29.90 -50.41 -21.59
N GLN A 259 29.65 -49.55 -22.58
CA GLN A 259 30.08 -49.84 -23.95
C GLN A 259 31.57 -49.49 -24.03
N SER A 260 32.44 -50.47 -23.79
CA SER A 260 33.85 -50.38 -24.20
C SER A 260 34.00 -50.93 -25.62
N ASP A 261 34.72 -50.15 -26.41
CA ASP A 261 35.21 -50.41 -27.75
C ASP A 261 35.74 -51.85 -27.95
N GLU A 262 35.35 -52.47 -29.06
CA GLU A 262 36.09 -53.60 -29.62
C GLU A 262 36.05 -53.50 -31.16
N SER A 263 36.81 -52.53 -31.70
CA SER A 263 37.31 -52.57 -33.06
C SER A 263 38.83 -52.50 -33.01
N ASP A 264 39.47 -53.66 -33.05
CA ASP A 264 40.72 -53.91 -33.77
C ASP A 264 41.29 -55.28 -33.38
N LYS A 265 41.28 -56.21 -34.33
CA LYS A 265 42.43 -57.10 -34.61
C LYS A 265 42.20 -57.97 -35.86
N ASN A 266 43.12 -57.75 -36.80
CA ASN A 266 43.63 -58.59 -37.88
C ASN A 266 42.80 -58.78 -39.16
#